data_AF-A0A820MRE7-F1
#
_entry.id   AF-A0A820MRE7-F1
#
_cell.length_a   1.000
_cell.length_b   1.000
_cell.length_c   1.000
_cell.angle_alpha   90.00
_cell.angle_beta   90.00
_cell.angle_gamma   90.00
#
_symmetry.space_group_name_H-M   'P 1'
#
loop_
_entity.id
_entity.type
_entity.pdbx_description
1 polymer ?
#
loop_
_entity_poly.entity_id
_entity_poly.type
_entity_poly.pdbx_seq_one_letter_code
_entity_poly.pdbx_strand_id
1 'polypeptide(L)'
;LDKYVGESEANVRKLFAEADEEEKRLGPNSGLHIIIFDEIDAICKARGSSQSSAGVSDTVVNQLLSKIDGVDQLNNILIIGMTNRRDMIDEALLRPGRLEVQIEIGLPDETGRQQILNIHTNRLREHNKLSSDV
;
A
#
# COMPACT_ATOMS: atom_id res chain seq x y z
N LEU A 1 12.75 1.56 -10.04
CA LEU A 1 12.37 2.86 -10.64
C LEU A 1 13.10 2.98 -11.98
N ASP A 2 12.51 2.41 -13.03
CA ASP A 2 13.06 2.45 -14.37
C ASP A 2 12.87 3.82 -15.02
N LYS A 3 13.89 4.25 -15.74
CA LYS A 3 14.12 5.63 -16.22
C LYS A 3 13.19 6.11 -17.34
N TYR A 4 12.16 5.33 -17.70
CA TYR A 4 11.24 5.65 -18.78
C TYR A 4 9.89 6.14 -18.24
N VAL A 5 9.63 7.42 -18.46
CA VAL A 5 8.50 8.22 -17.95
C VAL A 5 7.11 7.59 -18.18
N GLY A 6 6.94 6.74 -19.20
CA GLY A 6 5.67 6.07 -19.51
C GLY A 6 5.51 4.66 -18.94
N GLU A 7 6.60 4.00 -18.56
CA GLU A 7 6.56 2.59 -18.13
C GLU A 7 5.98 2.46 -16.72
N SER A 8 6.29 3.42 -15.84
CA SER A 8 5.74 3.47 -14.48
C SER A 8 4.22 3.71 -14.48
N GLU A 9 3.72 4.59 -15.35
CA GLU A 9 2.28 4.84 -15.51
C GLU A 9 1.56 3.62 -16.09
N ALA A 10 2.12 3.01 -17.14
CA ALA A 10 1.56 1.82 -17.76
C ALA A 10 1.48 0.64 -16.78
N ASN A 11 2.48 0.48 -15.90
CA ASN A 11 2.47 -0.57 -14.88
C ASN A 11 1.37 -0.34 -13.84
N VAL A 12 1.17 0.90 -13.38
CA VAL A 12 0.06 1.22 -12.47
C VAL A 12 -1.28 0.96 -13.17
N ARG A 13 -1.46 1.39 -14.42
CA ARG A 13 -2.70 1.15 -15.16
C ARG A 13 -2.98 -0.35 -15.35
N LYS A 14 -1.96 -1.16 -15.63
CA LYS A 14 -2.09 -2.63 -15.73
C LYS A 14 -2.52 -3.25 -14.41
N LEU A 15 -2.00 -2.77 -13.28
CA LEU A 15 -2.35 -3.26 -11.95
C LEU A 15 -3.86 -3.13 -11.66
N PHE A 16 -4.47 -2.02 -12.09
CA PHE A 16 -5.90 -1.77 -11.94
C PHE A 16 -6.76 -2.35 -13.07
N ALA A 17 -6.15 -2.73 -14.21
CA ALA A 17 -6.89 -3.18 -15.38
C ALA A 17 -7.65 -4.50 -15.13
N GLU A 18 -7.03 -5.45 -14.43
CA GLU A 18 -7.66 -6.74 -14.11
C GLU A 18 -8.89 -6.55 -13.23
N ALA A 19 -8.78 -5.69 -12.20
CA ALA A 19 -9.89 -5.40 -11.29
C ALA A 19 -11.03 -4.63 -11.99
N ASP A 20 -10.69 -3.68 -12.87
CA ASP A 20 -11.64 -2.92 -13.68
C ASP A 20 -12.38 -3.80 -14.70
N GLU A 21 -11.67 -4.72 -15.37
CA GLU A 21 -12.29 -5.71 -16.26
C GLU A 21 -13.22 -6.66 -15.51
N GLU A 22 -12.82 -7.10 -14.32
CA GLU A 22 -13.65 -7.98 -13.50
C GLU A 22 -14.91 -7.28 -12.99
N GLU A 23 -14.78 -6.04 -12.51
CA GLU A 23 -15.94 -5.23 -12.10
C GLU A 23 -16.89 -4.98 -13.27
N LYS A 24 -16.38 -4.68 -14.47
CA LYS A 24 -17.22 -4.53 -15.67
C LYS A 24 -17.95 -5.82 -16.05
N ARG A 25 -17.35 -6.99 -15.81
CA ARG A 25 -17.92 -8.30 -16.17
C ARG A 25 -18.91 -8.82 -15.15
N LEU A 26 -18.60 -8.69 -13.86
CA LEU A 26 -19.34 -9.32 -12.76
C LEU A 26 -20.10 -8.31 -11.88
N GLY A 27 -19.82 -7.01 -12.05
CA GLY A 27 -20.44 -5.92 -11.31
C GLY A 27 -20.36 -6.16 -9.80
N PRO A 28 -21.50 -6.16 -9.08
CA PRO A 28 -21.53 -6.33 -7.63
C PRO A 28 -21.08 -7.72 -7.15
N ASN A 29 -20.94 -8.70 -8.05
CA ASN A 29 -20.44 -10.04 -7.72
C ASN A 29 -18.94 -10.21 -8.02
N SER A 30 -18.24 -9.13 -8.37
CA SER A 30 -16.78 -9.17 -8.54
C SER A 30 -16.08 -9.50 -7.22
N GLY A 31 -14.96 -10.22 -7.31
CA GLY A 31 -14.14 -10.51 -6.15
C GLY A 31 -13.48 -9.25 -5.59
N LEU A 32 -13.11 -9.27 -4.31
CA LEU A 32 -12.30 -8.21 -3.72
C LEU A 32 -10.85 -8.33 -4.22
N HIS A 33 -10.36 -7.32 -4.94
CA HIS A 33 -8.97 -7.19 -5.34
C HIS A 33 -8.21 -6.38 -4.28
N ILE A 34 -7.13 -6.96 -3.75
CA ILE A 34 -6.30 -6.29 -2.76
C ILE A 34 -5.00 -5.86 -3.43
N ILE A 35 -4.73 -4.56 -3.40
CA ILE A 35 -3.50 -3.96 -3.91
C ILE A 35 -2.67 -3.48 -2.72
N ILE A 36 -1.46 -4.01 -2.59
CA ILE A 36 -0.53 -3.64 -1.53
C ILE A 36 0.61 -2.83 -2.13
N PHE A 37 0.77 -1.60 -1.67
CA PHE A 37 1.92 -0.75 -1.97
C PHE A 37 2.84 -0.73 -0.76
N ASP A 38 4.07 -1.18 -0.96
CA ASP A 38 5.15 -0.94 0.00
C ASP A 38 5.91 0.34 -0.39
N GLU A 39 6.42 1.05 0.62
CA GLU A 39 7.08 2.35 0.45
C GLU A 39 6.29 3.31 -0.46
N ILE A 40 4.99 3.47 -0.18
CA ILE A 40 4.09 4.29 -1.02
C ILE A 40 4.56 5.76 -1.13
N ASP A 41 5.33 6.26 -0.17
CA ASP A 41 5.98 7.57 -0.22
C ASP A 41 7.02 7.71 -1.33
N ALA A 42 7.50 6.61 -1.93
CA ALA A 42 8.35 6.67 -3.12
C ALA A 42 7.59 7.15 -4.36
N ILE A 43 6.31 6.78 -4.49
CA ILE A 43 5.45 7.12 -5.62
C ILE A 43 4.52 8.30 -5.33
N CYS A 44 4.13 8.51 -4.07
CA CYS A 44 3.13 9.46 -3.63
C CYS A 44 3.70 10.68 -2.89
N LYS A 45 4.78 11.27 -3.39
CA LYS A 45 5.41 12.44 -2.76
C LYS A 45 4.54 13.69 -2.85
N ALA A 46 4.58 14.51 -1.81
CA ALA A 46 3.96 15.83 -1.81
C ALA A 46 4.46 16.69 -2.97
N ARG A 47 3.51 17.30 -3.69
CA ARG A 47 3.77 18.12 -4.87
C ARG A 47 4.67 19.30 -4.52
N GLY A 48 5.72 19.52 -5.31
CA GLY A 48 6.60 20.70 -5.19
C GLY A 48 7.84 20.53 -4.32
N SER A 49 8.12 19.35 -3.74
CA SER A 49 9.27 19.14 -2.86
C SER A 49 10.62 18.85 -3.57
N SER A 50 10.68 18.80 -4.91
CA SER A 50 11.94 18.59 -5.65
C SER A 50 11.91 19.18 -7.06
N GLN A 51 12.76 20.18 -7.30
CA GLN A 51 12.87 20.97 -8.54
C GLN A 51 13.38 20.23 -9.79
N SER A 52 13.75 18.94 -9.69
CA SER A 52 14.45 18.23 -10.79
C SER A 52 13.82 16.92 -11.25
N SER A 53 12.78 16.40 -10.58
CA SER A 53 12.14 15.10 -10.89
C SER A 53 10.61 15.07 -10.70
N ALA A 54 9.99 16.22 -10.42
CA ALA A 54 8.58 16.34 -10.03
C ALA A 54 7.57 15.80 -11.07
N GLY A 55 7.85 15.93 -12.37
CA GLY A 55 6.82 15.65 -13.40
C GLY A 55 6.33 14.20 -13.48
N VAL A 56 7.16 13.20 -13.16
CA VAL A 56 6.81 11.78 -13.34
C VAL A 56 6.08 11.20 -12.12
N SER A 57 6.47 11.65 -10.92
CA SER A 57 5.80 11.20 -9.69
C SER A 57 4.40 11.82 -9.59
N ASP A 58 4.26 13.09 -9.95
CA ASP A 58 2.98 13.80 -9.95
C ASP A 58 1.95 13.15 -10.90
N THR A 59 2.36 12.67 -12.08
CA THR A 59 1.44 12.00 -13.02
C THR A 59 0.97 10.65 -12.50
N VAL A 60 1.85 9.86 -11.88
CA VAL A 60 1.50 8.58 -11.25
C VAL A 60 0.50 8.80 -10.10
N VAL A 61 0.72 9.79 -9.25
CA VAL A 61 -0.21 10.15 -8.16
C VAL A 61 -1.59 10.51 -8.71
N ASN A 62 -1.64 11.36 -9.74
CA ASN A 62 -2.92 11.75 -10.35
C ASN A 62 -3.64 10.54 -10.99
N GLN A 63 -2.90 9.61 -11.60
CA GLN A 63 -3.47 8.39 -12.16
C GLN A 63 -4.06 7.48 -11.07
N LEU A 64 -3.38 7.38 -9.91
CA LEU A 64 -3.84 6.62 -8.75
C LEU A 64 -5.09 7.26 -8.14
N LEU A 65 -5.07 8.59 -7.95
CA LEU A 65 -6.22 9.37 -7.49
C LEU A 65 -7.42 9.24 -8.42
N SER A 66 -7.21 9.31 -9.74
CA SER A 66 -8.29 9.15 -10.72
C SER A 66 -8.88 7.74 -10.73
N LYS A 67 -8.17 6.73 -10.23
CA LYS A 67 -8.69 5.35 -10.11
C LYS A 67 -9.43 5.10 -8.79
N ILE A 68 -9.14 5.89 -7.76
CA ILE A 68 -9.82 5.82 -6.47
C ILE A 68 -11.08 6.70 -6.45
N ASP A 69 -11.00 7.94 -6.97
CA ASP A 69 -12.08 8.94 -6.96
C ASP A 69 -12.84 9.07 -8.29
N GLY A 70 -12.43 8.31 -9.30
CA GLY A 70 -12.93 8.46 -10.66
C GLY A 70 -14.43 8.23 -10.81
N VAL A 71 -14.95 8.63 -11.98
CA VAL A 71 -16.36 8.39 -12.37
C VAL A 71 -16.69 6.89 -12.38
N ASP A 72 -15.68 6.04 -12.62
CA ASP A 72 -15.72 4.60 -12.47
C ASP A 72 -15.08 4.20 -11.13
N GLN A 73 -15.71 4.58 -10.01
CA GLN A 73 -15.22 4.22 -8.68
C GLN A 73 -15.29 2.70 -8.52
N LEU A 74 -14.13 2.07 -8.37
CA LEU A 74 -14.03 0.61 -8.29
C LEU A 74 -14.38 0.16 -6.87
N ASN A 75 -15.58 -0.39 -6.67
CA ASN A 75 -16.05 -0.77 -5.33
C ASN A 75 -15.46 -2.09 -4.83
N ASN A 76 -14.80 -2.82 -5.72
CA ASN A 76 -14.21 -4.13 -5.46
C ASN A 76 -12.71 -4.08 -5.15
N ILE A 77 -12.13 -2.90 -4.92
CA ILE A 77 -10.69 -2.75 -4.66
C ILE A 77 -10.41 -2.28 -3.24
N LEU A 78 -9.54 -3.00 -2.54
CA LEU A 78 -8.93 -2.58 -1.29
C LEU A 78 -7.46 -2.20 -1.52
N ILE A 79 -7.10 -0.96 -1.23
CA ILE A 79 -5.72 -0.49 -1.33
C ILE A 79 -5.12 -0.42 0.07
N ILE A 80 -3.96 -1.05 0.26
CA ILE A 80 -3.17 -1.01 1.49
C ILE A 80 -1.82 -0.37 1.15
N GLY A 81 -1.57 0.82 1.68
CA GLY A 81 -0.29 1.51 1.54
C GLY A 81 0.53 1.42 2.82
N MET A 82 1.78 0.98 2.71
CA MET A 82 2.76 0.97 3.80
C MET A 82 3.79 2.07 3.54
N THR A 83 4.14 2.83 4.58
CA THR A 83 5.19 3.85 4.50
C THR A 83 5.90 3.99 5.85
N ASN A 84 7.17 4.38 5.78
CA ASN A 84 7.93 4.84 6.94
C ASN A 84 7.87 6.37 7.12
N ARG A 85 7.34 7.10 6.13
CA ARG A 85 7.38 8.57 6.04
C ARG A 85 6.01 9.14 5.66
N ARG A 86 5.08 9.10 6.61
CA ARG A 86 3.73 9.67 6.44
C ARG A 86 3.77 11.16 6.08
N ASP A 87 4.75 11.90 6.59
CA ASP A 87 4.98 13.33 6.31
C ASP A 87 5.22 13.64 4.83
N MET A 88 5.70 12.66 4.06
CA MET A 88 6.03 12.83 2.65
C MET A 88 4.86 12.55 1.71
N ILE A 89 3.76 11.98 2.22
CA ILE A 89 2.61 11.60 1.40
C ILE A 89 1.78 12.84 1.03
N ASP A 90 1.30 12.90 -0.22
CA ASP A 90 0.35 13.92 -0.66
C ASP A 90 -0.94 13.86 0.19
N GLU A 91 -1.23 14.95 0.90
CA GLU A 91 -2.46 15.18 1.68
C GLU A 91 -3.74 14.88 0.89
N ALA A 92 -3.72 15.04 -0.44
CA ALA A 92 -4.84 14.69 -1.29
C ALA A 92 -5.21 13.20 -1.14
N LEU A 93 -4.24 12.28 -1.05
CA LEU A 93 -4.50 10.84 -0.89
C LEU A 93 -5.07 10.48 0.48
N LEU A 94 -4.79 11.29 1.50
CA LEU A 94 -5.21 11.06 2.88
C LEU A 94 -6.64 11.55 3.19
N ARG A 95 -7.32 12.13 2.19
CA ARG A 95 -8.69 12.63 2.36
C ARG A 95 -9.70 11.48 2.50
N PRO A 96 -10.81 11.70 3.22
CA PRO A 96 -11.90 10.71 3.32
C PRO A 96 -12.38 10.24 1.95
N GLY A 97 -12.68 8.95 1.81
CA GLY A 97 -13.01 8.31 0.52
C GLY A 97 -11.81 7.78 -0.28
N ARG A 98 -10.56 8.07 0.15
CA ARG A 98 -9.33 7.53 -0.44
C ARG A 98 -8.61 6.62 0.57
N LEU A 99 -7.42 7.03 1.06
CA LEU A 99 -6.73 6.37 2.16
C LEU A 99 -7.26 6.91 3.50
N GLU A 100 -8.51 6.56 3.78
CA GLU A 100 -9.24 7.05 4.96
C GLU A 100 -8.68 6.47 6.26
N VAL A 101 -8.43 5.16 6.29
CA VAL A 101 -7.96 4.47 7.49
C VAL A 101 -6.44 4.59 7.58
N GLN A 102 -5.97 5.22 8.65
CA GLN A 102 -4.56 5.42 8.93
C GLN A 102 -4.22 4.69 10.23
N ILE A 103 -3.39 3.65 10.12
CA ILE A 103 -2.98 2.84 11.26
C ILE A 103 -1.52 3.13 11.53
N GLU A 104 -1.22 3.65 12.72
CA GLU A 104 0.15 3.82 13.18
C GLU A 104 0.61 2.54 13.86
N ILE A 105 1.71 1.96 13.37
CA ILE A 105 2.34 0.78 13.95
C ILE A 105 3.56 1.26 14.73
N GLY A 106 3.42 1.35 16.05
CA GLY A 106 4.49 1.71 16.97
C GLY A 106 5.39 0.54 17.34
N LEU A 107 6.39 0.83 18.18
CA LEU A 107 7.22 -0.21 18.80
C LEU A 107 6.37 -1.09 19.73
N PRO A 108 6.64 -2.41 19.79
CA PRO A 108 5.89 -3.30 20.67
C PRO A 108 6.17 -2.99 22.15
N ASP A 109 5.12 -3.09 22.96
CA ASP A 109 5.18 -3.02 24.41
C ASP A 109 5.81 -4.30 25.00
N GLU A 110 5.94 -4.38 26.32
CA GLU A 110 6.54 -5.54 26.98
C GLU A 110 5.79 -6.84 26.66
N THR A 111 4.46 -6.79 26.71
CA THR A 111 3.58 -7.92 26.36
C THR A 111 3.77 -8.32 24.89
N GLY A 112 3.77 -7.34 23.97
CA GLY A 112 3.95 -7.54 22.55
C GLY A 112 5.32 -8.12 22.22
N ARG A 113 6.38 -7.67 22.91
CA ARG A 113 7.72 -8.26 22.76
C ARG A 113 7.75 -9.72 23.20
N GLN A 114 7.10 -10.06 24.32
CA GLN A 114 6.99 -11.45 24.77
C GLN A 114 6.23 -12.30 23.75
N GLN A 115 5.14 -11.79 23.18
CA GLN A 115 4.38 -12.47 22.14
C GLN A 115 5.20 -12.71 20.87
N ILE A 116 5.89 -11.67 20.38
CA ILE A 116 6.78 -11.77 19.22
C ILE A 116 7.87 -12.82 19.46
N LEU A 117 8.51 -12.78 20.63
CA LEU A 117 9.52 -13.76 21.01
C LEU A 117 8.95 -15.18 21.00
N ASN A 118 7.80 -15.40 21.64
CA ASN A 118 7.13 -16.69 21.69
C ASN A 118 6.78 -17.23 20.29
N ILE A 119 6.29 -16.38 19.39
CA ILE A 119 5.97 -16.77 18.00
C ILE A 119 7.23 -17.26 17.29
N HIS A 120 8.35 -16.53 17.42
CA HIS A 120 9.60 -16.90 16.76
C HIS A 120 10.30 -18.11 17.41
N THR A 121 10.17 -18.30 18.72
CA THR A 121 10.77 -19.42 19.44
C THR A 121 9.93 -20.70 19.41
N ASN A 122 8.65 -20.61 19.02
CA ASN A 122 7.74 -21.76 19.00
C ASN A 122 8.30 -22.95 18.19
N ARG A 123 8.83 -22.68 17.00
CA ARG A 123 9.42 -23.70 16.13
C ARG A 123 10.65 -24.36 16.75
N LEU A 124 11.47 -23.60 17.48
CA LEU A 124 12.63 -24.14 18.20
C LEU A 124 12.22 -25.04 19.36
N ARG A 125 11.11 -24.68 20.03
CA ARG A 125 10.52 -25.46 21.10
C ARG A 125 9.96 -26.78 20.58
N GLU A 126 9.25 -26.76 19.46
CA GLU A 126 8.74 -27.96 18.77
C GLU A 126 9.85 -28.96 18.39
N HIS A 127 11.03 -28.46 18.04
CA HIS A 127 12.20 -29.29 17.67
C HIS A 127 13.16 -29.60 18.84
N ASN A 128 12.76 -29.35 20.09
CA ASN A 128 13.58 -29.55 21.30
C ASN A 128 14.97 -28.86 21.21
N LYS A 129 15.03 -27.70 20.58
CA LYS A 129 16.23 -26.86 20.47
C LYS A 129 16.29 -25.76 21.54
N LEU A 130 15.23 -25.63 22.34
CA LEU A 130 15.18 -24.81 23.55
C LEU A 130 15.28 -25.71 24.78
N SER A 131 16.02 -25.23 25.78
CA SER A 131 16.10 -25.89 27.08
C SER A 131 14.77 -25.73 27.83
N SER A 132 14.45 -26.64 28.75
CA SER A 132 13.13 -26.72 29.41
C SER A 132 12.82 -25.56 30.37
N ASP A 133 13.84 -24.78 30.71
CA ASP A 133 13.83 -23.59 31.57
C ASP A 133 13.60 -22.28 30.80
N VAL A 134 13.38 -22.35 29.48
CA VAL A 134 13.16 -21.23 28.56
C VAL A 134 11.85 -21.42 27.79
#